data_AF-A0A4R4ZUT7-F1
#
_entry.id   AF-A0A4R4ZUT7-F1
#
_cell.length_a   1.000
_cell.length_b   1.000
_cell.length_c   1.000
_cell.angle_alpha   90.00
_cell.angle_beta   90.00
_cell.angle_gamma   90.00
#
_symmetry.space_group_name_H-M   'P 1'
#
loop_
_entity.id
_entity.type
_entity.pdbx_description
1 polymer ?
#
loop_
_entity_poly.entity_id
_entity_poly.type
_entity_poly.pdbx_seq_one_letter_code
_entity_poly.pdbx_strand_id
1 'polypeptide(L)'
;MAETTAGAAPGGEWRPTLDIDGPSEQSRVTVLFRAILLIPQVIVVVVLGIVADIVVIIGWFAALALGRLPDWAAGFLTGYLAWSVRVGAYGYLLVEQYPPFAWTPDAYPVRVEVRPGSLNRLAVLFRIILIIPAAIVSNVVATGWVVAGFVIWLIVLIQGRMPPGLFEATAAVERYMMRVQAYGMLLTSAYPKDLFGDGEGGPRVSATRPLTLSGTARNLMVLFIVLGVLGIVLQAIARASG
;
A
#
# COMPACT_ATOMS: atom_id res chain seq x y z
N MET A 1 -5.87 -30.58 17.41
CA MET A 1 -5.19 -29.63 16.49
C MET A 1 -6.18 -29.32 15.37
N ALA A 2 -6.94 -28.24 15.52
CA ALA A 2 -7.88 -27.79 14.50
C ALA A 2 -7.22 -26.65 13.73
N GLU A 3 -6.90 -26.87 12.46
CA GLU A 3 -6.57 -25.80 11.52
C GLU A 3 -7.80 -24.88 11.41
N THR A 4 -7.68 -23.67 11.92
CA THR A 4 -8.65 -22.60 11.67
C THR A 4 -8.47 -22.14 10.22
N THR A 5 -9.29 -22.66 9.32
CA THR A 5 -9.50 -22.15 7.96
C THR A 5 -10.20 -20.79 8.05
N ALA A 6 -9.46 -19.75 8.42
CA ALA A 6 -9.96 -18.38 8.41
C ALA A 6 -9.99 -17.84 6.97
N GLY A 7 -11.19 -17.72 6.41
CA GLY A 7 -11.48 -16.69 5.40
C GLY A 7 -11.34 -17.07 3.93
N ALA A 8 -11.51 -18.33 3.53
CA ALA A 8 -11.77 -18.64 2.13
C ALA A 8 -13.26 -18.42 1.84
N ALA A 9 -13.63 -17.27 1.27
CA ALA A 9 -14.92 -17.16 0.60
C ALA A 9 -14.94 -18.18 -0.56
N PRO A 10 -15.95 -19.06 -0.67
CA PRO A 10 -16.00 -20.07 -1.72
C PRO A 10 -16.08 -19.36 -3.09
N GLY A 11 -15.05 -19.54 -3.92
CA GLY A 11 -14.96 -18.95 -5.27
C GLY A 11 -14.50 -17.49 -5.35
N GLY A 12 -14.08 -16.87 -4.24
CA GLY A 12 -13.59 -15.49 -4.22
C GLY A 12 -12.09 -15.38 -4.46
N GLU A 13 -11.70 -14.51 -5.39
CA GLU A 13 -10.30 -14.17 -5.66
C GLU A 13 -9.59 -13.61 -4.42
N TRP A 14 -8.47 -14.21 -4.00
CA TRP A 14 -7.72 -13.76 -2.81
C TRP A 14 -7.15 -12.36 -3.03
N ARG A 15 -7.46 -11.44 -2.12
CA ARG A 15 -6.98 -10.07 -2.15
C ARG A 15 -5.79 -9.91 -1.23
N PRO A 16 -4.73 -9.20 -1.66
CA PRO A 16 -3.66 -8.80 -0.78
C PRO A 16 -4.20 -8.09 0.47
N THR A 17 -3.71 -8.50 1.64
CA THR A 17 -4.10 -7.92 2.92
C THR A 17 -2.93 -7.19 3.56
N LEU A 18 -3.25 -6.05 4.18
CA LEU A 18 -2.33 -5.25 4.96
C LEU A 18 -2.78 -5.34 6.41
N ASP A 19 -1.88 -5.78 7.27
CA ASP A 19 -2.13 -5.95 8.69
C ASP A 19 -1.20 -5.01 9.47
N ILE A 20 -1.82 -4.05 10.15
CA ILE A 20 -1.20 -3.09 11.06
C ILE A 20 -2.02 -3.13 12.36
N ASP A 21 -1.33 -3.29 13.48
CA ASP A 21 -1.95 -3.51 14.80
C ASP A 21 -2.85 -2.34 15.25
N GLY A 22 -2.52 -1.10 14.85
CA GLY A 22 -3.32 0.09 15.12
C GLY A 22 -2.47 1.36 15.24
N PRO A 23 -3.08 2.50 15.59
CA PRO A 23 -2.33 3.72 15.87
C PRO A 23 -1.40 3.49 17.06
N SER A 24 -0.10 3.45 16.81
CA SER A 24 0.90 3.39 17.88
C SER A 24 1.19 4.79 18.44
N GLU A 25 1.73 4.83 19.66
CA GLU A 25 2.42 6.03 20.13
C GLU A 25 3.59 6.36 19.20
N GLN A 26 3.91 7.65 19.08
CA GLN A 26 4.90 8.19 18.16
C GLN A 26 5.88 9.09 18.93
N SER A 27 7.17 8.80 18.82
CA SER A 27 8.20 9.70 19.33
C SER A 27 8.24 10.99 18.51
N ARG A 28 8.08 12.14 19.19
CA ARG A 28 8.08 13.46 18.54
C ARG A 28 9.39 13.74 17.80
N VAL A 29 10.50 13.24 18.33
CA VAL A 29 11.83 13.37 17.71
C VAL A 29 11.88 12.58 16.40
N THR A 30 11.40 11.34 16.39
CA THR A 30 11.38 10.57 15.14
C THR A 30 10.38 11.16 14.15
N VAL A 31 9.25 11.74 14.60
CA VAL A 31 8.30 12.45 13.71
C VAL A 31 8.96 13.68 13.08
N LEU A 32 9.68 14.48 13.87
CA LEU A 32 10.38 15.68 13.40
C LEU A 32 11.43 15.35 12.34
N PHE A 33 12.23 14.31 12.57
CA PHE A 33 13.30 13.89 11.66
C PHE A 33 12.91 12.78 10.69
N ARG A 34 11.61 12.45 10.58
CA ARG A 34 11.09 11.30 9.82
C ARG A 34 11.58 11.29 8.37
N ALA A 35 11.54 12.45 7.72
CA ALA A 35 11.96 12.62 6.33
C ALA A 35 13.46 12.31 6.12
N ILE A 36 14.32 12.69 7.08
CA ILE A 36 15.76 12.41 7.03
C ILE A 36 16.02 10.91 7.30
N LEU A 37 15.34 10.34 8.31
CA LEU A 37 15.46 8.92 8.65
C LEU A 37 15.02 8.00 7.50
N LEU A 38 14.11 8.46 6.65
CA LEU A 38 13.65 7.73 5.47
C LEU A 38 14.70 7.65 4.35
N ILE A 39 15.65 8.58 4.26
CA ILE A 39 16.58 8.67 3.11
C ILE A 39 17.29 7.33 2.83
N PRO A 40 17.90 6.66 3.83
CA PRO A 40 18.54 5.36 3.61
C PRO A 40 17.57 4.29 3.10
N GLN A 41 16.35 4.24 3.64
CA GLN A 41 15.34 3.27 3.22
C GLN A 41 14.82 3.54 1.81
N VAL A 42 14.63 4.81 1.44
CA VAL A 42 14.22 5.20 0.09
C VAL A 42 15.27 4.79 -0.92
N ILE A 43 16.56 4.97 -0.63
CA ILE A 43 17.64 4.50 -1.51
C ILE A 43 17.55 2.99 -1.73
N VAL A 44 17.35 2.21 -0.67
CA VAL A 44 17.20 0.75 -0.78
C VAL A 44 15.96 0.37 -1.58
N VAL A 45 14.81 0.99 -1.32
CA VAL A 45 13.57 0.74 -2.08
C VAL A 45 13.76 1.09 -3.56
N VAL A 46 14.45 2.18 -3.90
CA VAL A 46 14.72 2.54 -5.31
C VAL A 46 15.61 1.49 -5.97
N VAL A 47 16.70 1.05 -5.32
CA VAL A 47 17.59 0.02 -5.87
C VAL A 47 16.84 -1.31 -6.06
N LEU A 48 16.09 -1.76 -5.04
CA LEU A 48 15.26 -2.96 -5.13
C LEU A 48 14.16 -2.81 -6.18
N GLY A 49 13.62 -1.61 -6.35
CA GLY A 49 12.60 -1.29 -7.36
C GLY A 49 13.11 -1.46 -8.78
N ILE A 50 14.35 -1.03 -9.07
CA ILE A 50 14.97 -1.26 -10.39
C ILE A 50 15.08 -2.77 -10.66
N VAL A 51 15.50 -3.55 -9.67
CA VAL A 51 15.55 -5.01 -9.80
C VAL A 51 14.13 -5.58 -9.98
N ALA A 52 13.16 -5.09 -9.22
CA ALA A 52 11.76 -5.50 -9.33
C ALA A 52 11.19 -5.23 -10.72
N ASP A 53 11.47 -4.09 -11.34
CA ASP A 53 11.02 -3.78 -12.70
C ASP A 53 11.55 -4.81 -13.71
N ILE A 54 12.82 -5.18 -13.61
CA ILE A 54 13.41 -6.24 -14.44
C ILE A 54 12.73 -7.59 -14.18
N VAL A 55 12.51 -7.94 -12.92
CA VAL A 55 11.84 -9.20 -12.52
C VAL A 55 10.37 -9.21 -12.99
N VAL A 56 9.67 -8.07 -12.97
CA VAL A 56 8.30 -7.94 -13.49
C VAL A 56 8.28 -8.14 -14.99
N ILE A 57 9.24 -7.58 -15.75
CA ILE A 57 9.32 -7.78 -17.20
C ILE A 57 9.51 -9.26 -17.52
N ILE A 58 10.47 -9.93 -16.86
CA ILE A 58 10.70 -11.38 -17.02
C ILE A 58 9.45 -12.17 -16.60
N GLY A 59 8.86 -11.80 -15.45
CA GLY A 59 7.67 -12.39 -14.88
C GLY A 59 6.44 -12.24 -15.78
N TRP A 60 6.35 -11.16 -16.54
CA TRP A 60 5.26 -10.91 -17.48
C TRP A 60 5.29 -11.91 -18.64
N PHE A 61 6.45 -12.10 -19.27
CA PHE A 61 6.62 -13.12 -20.32
C PHE A 61 6.38 -14.53 -19.78
N ALA A 62 6.91 -14.83 -18.59
CA ALA A 62 6.67 -16.11 -17.93
C ALA A 62 5.18 -16.31 -17.62
N ALA A 63 4.49 -15.30 -17.10
CA ALA A 63 3.06 -15.38 -16.81
C ALA A 63 2.21 -15.55 -18.08
N LEU A 64 2.60 -14.98 -19.22
CA LEU A 64 1.93 -15.24 -20.50
C LEU A 64 2.12 -16.67 -20.99
N ALA A 65 3.31 -17.24 -20.82
CA ALA A 65 3.64 -18.58 -21.29
C ALA A 65 3.16 -19.69 -20.34
N LEU A 66 3.25 -19.48 -19.02
CA LEU A 66 2.93 -20.46 -17.97
C LEU A 66 1.56 -20.22 -17.32
N GLY A 67 0.98 -19.04 -17.45
CA GLY A 67 -0.22 -18.66 -16.70
C GLY A 67 0.03 -18.40 -15.22
N ARG A 68 1.29 -18.21 -14.79
CA ARG A 68 1.68 -17.89 -13.41
C ARG A 68 3.10 -17.31 -13.37
N LEU A 69 3.44 -16.62 -12.29
CA LEU A 69 4.83 -16.23 -12.03
C LEU A 69 5.69 -17.46 -11.68
N PRO A 70 6.96 -17.51 -12.13
CA PRO A 70 7.95 -18.43 -11.59
C PRO A 70 8.15 -18.21 -10.09
N ASP A 71 8.42 -19.28 -9.33
CA ASP A 71 8.45 -19.22 -7.87
C ASP A 71 9.52 -18.24 -7.34
N TRP A 72 10.67 -18.15 -8.01
CA TRP A 72 11.73 -17.19 -7.67
C TRP A 72 11.29 -15.74 -7.85
N ALA A 73 10.56 -15.44 -8.92
CA ALA A 73 10.08 -14.10 -9.24
C ALA A 73 8.98 -13.69 -8.27
N ALA A 74 8.05 -14.62 -7.99
CA ALA A 74 7.02 -14.44 -6.97
C ALA A 74 7.63 -14.17 -5.59
N GLY A 75 8.62 -14.95 -5.16
CA GLY A 75 9.30 -14.77 -3.88
C GLY A 75 10.01 -13.41 -3.77
N PHE A 76 10.75 -13.01 -4.82
CA PHE A 76 11.41 -11.70 -4.85
C PHE A 76 10.41 -10.55 -4.79
N LEU A 77 9.41 -10.54 -5.67
CA LEU A 77 8.44 -9.47 -5.77
C LEU A 77 7.54 -9.37 -4.52
N THR A 78 7.18 -10.49 -3.89
CA THR A 78 6.45 -10.48 -2.61
C THR A 78 7.27 -9.81 -1.51
N GLY A 79 8.56 -10.12 -1.39
CA GLY A 79 9.38 -9.49 -0.36
C GLY A 79 9.72 -8.03 -0.67
N TYR A 80 9.87 -7.66 -1.94
CA TYR A 80 9.98 -6.25 -2.34
C TYR A 80 8.71 -5.47 -1.99
N LEU A 81 7.52 -6.01 -2.32
CA LEU A 81 6.25 -5.41 -1.96
C LEU A 81 6.13 -5.21 -0.44
N ALA A 82 6.44 -6.26 0.35
CA ALA A 82 6.43 -6.17 1.80
C ALA A 82 7.40 -5.09 2.32
N TRP A 83 8.61 -5.01 1.75
CA TRP A 83 9.59 -3.99 2.11
C TRP A 83 9.08 -2.58 1.81
N SER A 84 8.61 -2.34 0.60
CA SER A 84 8.06 -1.04 0.17
C SER A 84 6.91 -0.59 1.06
N VAL A 85 6.04 -1.52 1.47
CA VAL A 85 4.92 -1.23 2.39
C VAL A 85 5.39 -0.94 3.81
N ARG A 86 6.44 -1.62 4.32
CA ARG A 86 7.03 -1.27 5.62
C ARG A 86 7.58 0.16 5.64
N VAL A 87 8.26 0.55 4.56
CA VAL A 87 8.82 1.89 4.38
C VAL A 87 7.70 2.93 4.19
N GLY A 88 6.70 2.61 3.38
CA GLY A 88 5.50 3.43 3.17
C GLY A 88 4.77 3.70 4.48
N ALA A 89 4.45 2.66 5.25
CA ALA A 89 3.79 2.78 6.54
C ALA A 89 4.56 3.66 7.55
N TYR A 90 5.89 3.56 7.60
CA TYR A 90 6.71 4.43 8.45
C TYR A 90 6.68 5.90 7.98
N GLY A 91 6.77 6.13 6.67
CA GLY A 91 6.68 7.47 6.09
C GLY A 91 5.30 8.11 6.20
N TYR A 92 4.25 7.29 6.12
CA TYR A 92 2.87 7.68 6.37
C TYR A 92 2.54 7.86 7.86
N LEU A 93 3.51 7.72 8.76
CA LEU A 93 3.34 7.85 10.22
C LEU A 93 2.32 6.85 10.81
N LEU A 94 2.08 5.73 10.12
CA LEU A 94 1.19 4.66 10.60
C LEU A 94 1.84 3.84 11.70
N VAL A 95 3.17 3.75 11.69
CA VAL A 95 3.97 3.01 12.68
C VAL A 95 5.13 3.87 13.18
N GLU A 96 5.57 3.60 14.39
CA GLU A 96 6.68 4.31 15.03
C GLU A 96 8.02 3.61 14.79
N GLN A 97 8.02 2.28 14.78
CA GLN A 97 9.25 1.51 14.67
C GLN A 97 9.90 1.74 13.31
N TYR A 98 11.20 2.03 13.33
CA TYR A 98 11.98 2.21 12.10
C TYR A 98 12.00 0.90 11.29
N PRO A 99 11.77 0.94 9.95
CA PRO A 99 11.79 -0.27 9.13
C PRO A 99 13.16 -0.94 9.20
N PRO A 100 13.24 -2.24 9.51
CA PRO A 100 14.50 -2.96 9.51
C PRO A 100 15.00 -3.18 8.08
N PHE A 101 16.32 -3.18 7.88
CA PHE A 101 16.97 -3.58 6.63
C PHE A 101 17.02 -5.11 6.50
N ALA A 102 15.86 -5.76 6.57
CA ALA A 102 15.73 -7.21 6.54
C ALA A 102 14.56 -7.64 5.64
N TRP A 103 14.75 -8.75 4.93
CA TRP A 103 13.73 -9.29 4.03
C TRP A 103 12.48 -9.74 4.79
N THR A 104 12.70 -10.57 5.82
CA THR A 104 11.70 -11.14 6.72
C THR A 104 12.03 -10.76 8.17
N PRO A 105 11.54 -9.62 8.67
CA PRO A 105 11.69 -9.25 10.06
C PRO A 105 10.72 -10.05 10.94
N ASP A 106 11.17 -10.53 12.09
CA ASP A 106 10.38 -11.41 12.96
C ASP A 106 9.23 -10.68 13.69
N ALA A 107 9.48 -9.46 14.17
CA ALA A 107 8.56 -8.74 15.06
C ALA A 107 8.30 -7.29 14.59
N TYR A 108 7.92 -7.12 13.32
CA TYR A 108 7.54 -5.80 12.78
C TYR A 108 6.01 -5.65 12.71
N PRO A 109 5.43 -4.49 13.08
CA PRO A 109 3.97 -4.30 13.18
C PRO A 109 3.25 -4.22 11.82
N VAL A 110 3.98 -4.14 10.71
CA VAL A 110 3.40 -4.09 9.35
C VAL A 110 3.62 -5.43 8.67
N ARG A 111 2.52 -6.16 8.44
CA ARG A 111 2.52 -7.47 7.81
C ARG A 111 1.72 -7.42 6.52
N VAL A 112 2.30 -7.95 5.45
CA VAL A 112 1.68 -8.01 4.12
C VAL A 112 1.50 -9.47 3.75
N GLU A 113 0.27 -9.89 3.50
CA GLU A 113 -0.01 -11.22 3.00
C GLU A 113 -0.47 -11.17 1.56
N VAL A 114 0.31 -11.80 0.69
CA VAL A 114 -0.01 -12.01 -0.72
C VAL A 114 0.13 -13.50 -1.04
N ARG A 115 -0.75 -14.00 -1.90
CA ARG A 115 -0.73 -15.39 -2.36
C ARG A 115 -0.66 -15.41 -3.88
N PRO A 116 0.55 -15.37 -4.47
CA PRO A 116 0.72 -15.54 -5.91
C PRO A 116 0.08 -16.84 -6.36
N GLY A 117 -0.68 -16.78 -7.45
CA GLY A 117 -1.47 -17.91 -7.93
C GLY A 117 -1.55 -17.94 -9.45
N SER A 118 -2.51 -18.70 -9.97
CA SER A 118 -2.80 -18.72 -11.40
C SER A 118 -3.29 -17.37 -11.91
N LEU A 119 -2.81 -16.97 -13.07
CA LEU A 119 -3.14 -15.72 -13.75
C LEU A 119 -3.81 -16.01 -15.08
N ASN A 120 -4.84 -15.23 -15.42
CA ASN A 120 -5.41 -15.24 -16.75
C ASN A 120 -4.45 -14.54 -17.72
N ARG A 121 -3.96 -15.27 -18.74
CA ARG A 121 -2.99 -14.77 -19.73
C ARG A 121 -3.46 -13.51 -20.45
N LEU A 122 -4.76 -13.42 -20.78
CA LEU A 122 -5.34 -12.24 -21.43
C LEU A 122 -5.31 -11.04 -20.48
N ALA A 123 -5.62 -11.25 -19.21
CA ALA A 123 -5.51 -10.21 -18.19
C ALA A 123 -4.06 -9.79 -17.92
N VAL A 124 -3.09 -10.71 -18.08
CA VAL A 124 -1.65 -10.39 -18.04
C VAL A 124 -1.24 -9.54 -19.26
N LEU A 125 -1.67 -9.92 -20.46
CA LEU A 125 -1.38 -9.16 -21.69
C LEU A 125 -1.90 -7.72 -21.59
N PHE A 126 -3.16 -7.56 -21.18
CA PHE A 126 -3.79 -6.25 -21.03
C PHE A 126 -3.55 -5.57 -19.68
N ARG A 127 -2.68 -6.13 -18.82
CA ARG A 127 -2.39 -5.60 -17.48
C ARG A 127 -1.99 -4.13 -17.50
N ILE A 128 -1.21 -3.74 -18.52
CA ILE A 128 -0.70 -2.37 -18.71
C ILE A 128 -1.84 -1.38 -18.93
N ILE A 129 -2.94 -1.80 -19.57
CA ILE A 129 -4.13 -0.96 -19.76
C ILE A 129 -5.01 -1.03 -18.50
N LEU A 130 -5.21 -2.23 -17.96
CA LEU A 130 -6.04 -2.45 -16.78
C LEU A 130 -5.52 -1.71 -15.55
N ILE A 131 -4.21 -1.52 -15.41
CA ILE A 131 -3.66 -0.80 -14.25
C ILE A 131 -3.93 0.69 -14.30
N ILE A 132 -4.17 1.29 -15.48
CA ILE A 132 -4.26 2.75 -15.65
C ILE A 132 -5.33 3.36 -14.73
N PRO A 133 -6.60 2.88 -14.68
CA PRO A 133 -7.59 3.46 -13.79
C PRO A 133 -7.19 3.38 -12.31
N ALA A 134 -6.61 2.25 -11.88
CA ALA A 134 -6.17 2.07 -10.50
C ALA A 134 -4.94 2.93 -10.16
N ALA A 135 -4.04 3.12 -11.12
CA ALA A 135 -2.89 4.01 -11.00
C ALA A 135 -3.33 5.48 -10.89
N ILE A 136 -4.35 5.91 -11.64
CA ILE A 136 -4.93 7.25 -11.53
C ILE A 136 -5.51 7.46 -10.13
N VAL A 137 -6.33 6.52 -9.63
CA VAL A 137 -6.90 6.62 -8.27
C VAL A 137 -5.77 6.68 -7.23
N SER A 138 -4.74 5.84 -7.36
CA SER A 138 -3.59 5.86 -6.46
C SER A 138 -2.85 7.19 -6.49
N ASN A 139 -2.62 7.75 -7.67
CA ASN A 139 -1.92 9.03 -7.84
C ASN A 139 -2.71 10.19 -7.23
N VAL A 140 -4.03 10.23 -7.46
CA VAL A 140 -4.92 11.24 -6.88
C VAL A 140 -4.88 11.18 -5.35
N VAL A 141 -5.12 10.00 -4.76
CA VAL A 141 -5.20 9.87 -3.30
C VAL A 141 -3.83 10.10 -2.65
N ALA A 142 -2.73 9.61 -3.24
CA ALA A 142 -1.38 9.85 -2.75
C ALA A 142 -1.02 11.33 -2.79
N THR A 143 -1.35 12.03 -3.88
CA THR A 143 -1.14 13.49 -3.99
C THR A 143 -1.95 14.23 -2.92
N GLY A 144 -3.21 13.84 -2.73
CA GLY A 144 -4.07 14.38 -1.69
C GLY A 144 -3.51 14.24 -0.29
N TRP A 145 -3.00 13.06 0.02
CA TRP A 145 -2.34 12.79 1.29
C TRP A 145 -1.08 13.65 1.46
N VAL A 146 -0.24 13.78 0.42
CA VAL A 146 0.97 14.63 0.45
C VAL A 146 0.62 16.09 0.68
N VAL A 147 -0.43 16.61 0.02
CA VAL A 147 -0.92 17.98 0.24
C VAL A 147 -1.39 18.18 1.69
N ALA A 148 -2.10 17.20 2.26
CA ALA A 148 -2.48 17.21 3.68
C ALA A 148 -1.30 16.93 4.63
N GLY A 149 -0.18 16.42 4.10
CA GLY A 149 0.93 15.83 4.85
C GLY A 149 1.56 16.77 5.86
N PHE A 150 1.66 18.08 5.56
CA PHE A 150 2.18 19.07 6.50
C PHE A 150 1.27 19.21 7.75
N VAL A 151 -0.05 19.22 7.55
CA VAL A 151 -1.03 19.29 8.64
C VAL A 151 -1.03 17.98 9.44
N ILE A 152 -0.98 16.84 8.75
CA ILE A 152 -0.89 15.51 9.37
C ILE A 152 0.37 15.41 10.23
N TRP A 153 1.51 15.82 9.69
CA TRP A 153 2.80 15.84 10.38
C TRP A 153 2.73 16.70 11.65
N LEU A 154 2.17 17.90 11.57
CA LEU A 154 2.01 18.79 12.73
C LEU A 154 1.09 18.18 13.81
N ILE A 155 -0.03 17.59 13.39
CA ILE A 155 -0.96 16.88 14.28
C ILE A 155 -0.24 15.77 15.04
N VAL A 156 0.48 14.90 14.33
CA VAL A 156 1.18 13.76 14.93
C VAL A 156 2.35 14.23 15.81
N LEU A 157 3.07 15.28 15.41
CA LEU A 157 4.17 15.87 16.19
C LEU A 157 3.68 16.45 17.53
N ILE A 158 2.52 17.12 17.53
CA ILE A 158 1.95 17.72 18.74
C ILE A 158 1.26 16.67 19.62
N GLN A 159 0.51 15.74 19.04
CA GLN A 159 -0.25 14.74 19.78
C GLN A 159 0.59 13.53 20.21
N GLY A 160 1.71 13.26 19.54
CA GLY A 160 2.51 12.06 19.77
C GLY A 160 1.81 10.76 19.35
N ARG A 161 0.74 10.85 18.55
CA ARG A 161 -0.01 9.71 17.98
C ARG A 161 -0.88 10.19 16.83
N MET A 162 -1.23 9.28 15.92
CA MET A 162 -2.18 9.58 14.86
C MET A 162 -3.63 9.45 15.37
N PRO A 163 -4.50 10.46 15.16
CA PRO A 163 -5.93 10.33 15.47
C PRO A 163 -6.57 9.14 14.73
N PRO A 164 -7.52 8.41 15.35
CA PRO A 164 -8.07 7.18 14.76
C PRO A 164 -8.62 7.35 13.34
N GLY A 165 -9.43 8.38 13.08
CA GLY A 165 -9.97 8.63 11.74
C GLY A 165 -8.89 8.94 10.69
N LEU A 166 -7.79 9.56 11.10
CA LEU A 166 -6.66 9.85 10.21
C LEU A 166 -5.82 8.61 9.94
N PHE A 167 -5.65 7.75 10.96
CA PHE A 167 -5.02 6.44 10.81
C PHE A 167 -5.80 5.57 9.85
N GLU A 168 -7.12 5.45 10.04
CA GLU A 168 -8.00 4.67 9.15
C GLU A 168 -7.92 5.16 7.70
N ALA A 169 -8.01 6.48 7.47
CA ALA A 169 -7.91 7.05 6.13
C ALA A 169 -6.53 6.82 5.51
N THR A 170 -5.45 7.04 6.27
CA THR A 170 -4.07 6.85 5.78
C THR A 170 -3.75 5.36 5.51
N ALA A 171 -4.21 4.45 6.39
CA ALA A 171 -4.08 3.02 6.19
C ALA A 171 -4.87 2.54 4.96
N ALA A 172 -6.00 3.18 4.65
CA ALA A 172 -6.74 2.90 3.41
C ALA A 172 -5.96 3.34 2.16
N VAL A 173 -5.25 4.48 2.21
CA VAL A 173 -4.33 4.89 1.13
C VAL A 173 -3.23 3.85 0.94
N GLU A 174 -2.50 3.52 2.01
CA GLU A 174 -1.36 2.58 1.94
C GLU A 174 -1.81 1.20 1.45
N ARG A 175 -2.93 0.68 1.97
CA ARG A 175 -3.51 -0.60 1.53
C ARG A 175 -3.90 -0.57 0.05
N TYR A 176 -4.49 0.53 -0.44
CA TYR A 176 -4.85 0.65 -1.84
C TYR A 176 -3.61 0.67 -2.73
N MET A 177 -2.58 1.44 -2.35
CA MET A 177 -1.30 1.46 -3.06
C MET A 177 -0.62 0.09 -3.09
N MET A 178 -0.61 -0.62 -1.96
CA MET A 178 -0.11 -2.00 -1.87
C MET A 178 -0.84 -2.93 -2.85
N ARG A 179 -2.18 -2.84 -2.94
CA ARG A 179 -2.97 -3.64 -3.88
C ARG A 179 -2.68 -3.30 -5.34
N VAL A 180 -2.48 -2.01 -5.66
CA VAL A 180 -2.10 -1.59 -7.02
C VAL A 180 -0.70 -2.08 -7.38
N GLN A 181 0.27 -2.00 -6.47
CA GLN A 181 1.61 -2.55 -6.68
C GLN A 181 1.56 -4.07 -6.85
N ALA A 182 0.87 -4.79 -5.96
CA ALA A 182 0.69 -6.24 -6.08
C ALA A 182 0.03 -6.65 -7.40
N TYR A 183 -0.96 -5.89 -7.85
CA TYR A 183 -1.60 -6.09 -9.14
C TYR A 183 -0.63 -5.80 -10.29
N GLY A 184 0.10 -4.69 -10.28
CA GLY A 184 1.07 -4.36 -11.33
C GLY A 184 2.20 -5.39 -11.44
N MET A 185 2.67 -5.90 -10.30
CA MET A 185 3.73 -6.90 -10.20
C MET A 185 3.25 -8.34 -10.42
N LEU A 186 1.99 -8.54 -10.85
CA LEU A 186 1.42 -9.86 -11.16
C LEU A 186 1.32 -10.81 -9.94
N LEU A 187 1.38 -10.29 -8.72
CA LEU A 187 1.36 -11.09 -7.49
C LEU A 187 -0.05 -11.49 -7.05
N THR A 188 -1.07 -10.89 -7.63
CA THR A 188 -2.47 -11.25 -7.41
C THR A 188 -3.22 -11.14 -8.72
N SER A 189 -4.27 -11.93 -8.92
CA SER A 189 -5.20 -11.69 -10.01
C SER A 189 -6.25 -10.61 -9.65
N ALA A 190 -6.43 -10.33 -8.34
CA ALA A 190 -7.48 -9.46 -7.81
C ALA A 190 -7.29 -8.00 -8.23
N TYR A 191 -8.25 -7.49 -9.01
CA TYR A 191 -8.24 -6.08 -9.39
C TYR A 191 -8.35 -5.16 -8.16
N PRO A 192 -7.49 -4.12 -8.04
CA PRO A 192 -7.46 -3.23 -6.89
C PRO A 192 -8.71 -2.36 -6.82
N LYS A 193 -9.62 -2.75 -5.93
CA LYS A 193 -10.87 -2.03 -5.62
C LYS A 193 -11.03 -1.79 -4.12
N ASP A 194 -12.14 -1.16 -3.78
CA ASP A 194 -12.59 -0.90 -2.42
C ASP A 194 -11.66 0.06 -1.67
N LEU A 195 -11.35 1.22 -2.25
CA LEU A 195 -10.54 2.28 -1.62
C LEU A 195 -11.02 2.60 -0.18
N PHE A 196 -12.34 2.62 0.05
CA PHE A 196 -12.96 2.98 1.33
C PHE A 196 -13.03 1.86 2.39
N GLY A 197 -12.14 0.87 2.33
CA GLY A 197 -12.06 -0.24 3.29
C GLY A 197 -12.65 -1.56 2.76
N ASP A 198 -12.66 -2.59 3.60
CA ASP A 198 -13.11 -3.95 3.27
C ASP A 198 -14.59 -4.22 3.61
N GLY A 199 -15.30 -3.21 4.14
CA GLY A 199 -16.68 -3.37 4.63
C GLY A 199 -16.77 -4.21 5.91
N GLU A 200 -17.97 -4.65 6.25
CA GLU A 200 -18.22 -5.53 7.41
C GLU A 200 -17.93 -6.99 7.05
N GLY A 201 -16.65 -7.35 6.92
CA GLY A 201 -16.23 -8.67 6.45
C GLY A 201 -15.28 -9.40 7.40
N GLY A 202 -15.81 -10.35 8.17
CA GLY A 202 -15.03 -11.35 8.92
C GLY A 202 -14.53 -10.91 10.32
N PRO A 203 -13.96 -11.85 11.10
CA PRO A 203 -13.43 -11.55 12.42
C PRO A 203 -12.26 -10.57 12.33
N ARG A 204 -12.25 -9.58 13.23
CA ARG A 204 -11.21 -8.55 13.28
C ARG A 204 -9.91 -9.17 13.80
N VAL A 205 -8.91 -9.22 12.93
CA VAL A 205 -7.54 -9.68 13.25
C VAL A 205 -6.70 -8.51 13.74
N SER A 206 -6.86 -7.33 13.13
CA SER A 206 -6.13 -6.12 13.50
C SER A 206 -6.88 -4.84 13.15
N ALA A 207 -6.25 -3.67 13.32
CA ALA A 207 -6.89 -2.41 12.99
C ALA A 207 -7.18 -2.25 11.49
N THR A 208 -6.43 -2.93 10.63
CA THR A 208 -6.56 -2.85 9.16
C THR A 208 -7.06 -4.15 8.51
N ARG A 209 -7.45 -5.16 9.31
CA ARG A 209 -7.94 -6.44 8.81
C ARG A 209 -9.17 -6.95 9.60
N PRO A 210 -10.40 -6.77 9.07
CA PRO A 210 -10.74 -5.94 7.91
C PRO A 210 -10.57 -4.45 8.23
N LEU A 211 -10.23 -3.63 7.23
CA LEU A 211 -10.18 -2.18 7.40
C LEU A 211 -11.57 -1.57 7.23
N THR A 212 -12.14 -1.03 8.30
CA THR A 212 -13.43 -0.31 8.28
C THR A 212 -13.21 1.18 8.51
N LEU A 213 -13.81 2.04 7.68
CA LEU A 213 -13.68 3.50 7.83
C LEU A 213 -14.85 4.08 8.62
N SER A 214 -14.53 4.78 9.71
CA SER A 214 -15.47 5.67 10.42
C SER A 214 -15.98 6.81 9.52
N GLY A 215 -17.04 7.49 9.95
CA GLY A 215 -17.56 8.68 9.22
C GLY A 215 -16.49 9.76 9.05
N THR A 216 -15.68 10.01 10.09
CA THR A 216 -14.55 10.94 10.04
C THR A 216 -13.49 10.48 9.04
N ALA A 217 -13.09 9.20 9.06
CA ALA A 217 -12.11 8.67 8.11
C ALA A 217 -12.59 8.75 6.67
N ARG A 218 -13.88 8.49 6.43
CA ARG A 218 -14.50 8.65 5.10
C ARG A 218 -14.43 10.09 4.62
N ASN A 219 -14.73 11.06 5.49
CA ASN A 219 -14.64 12.48 5.15
C ASN A 219 -13.19 12.89 4.84
N LEU A 220 -12.21 12.39 5.60
CA LEU A 220 -10.79 12.61 5.34
C LEU A 220 -10.34 11.98 4.01
N MET A 221 -10.84 10.80 3.67
CA MET A 221 -10.56 10.17 2.37
C MET A 221 -11.12 11.01 1.20
N VAL A 222 -12.35 11.52 1.33
CA VAL A 222 -12.92 12.44 0.34
C VAL A 222 -12.08 13.71 0.23
N LEU A 223 -11.63 14.26 1.37
CA LEU A 223 -10.73 15.41 1.38
C LEU A 223 -9.41 15.10 0.64
N PHE A 224 -8.78 13.94 0.86
CA PHE A 224 -7.59 13.55 0.11
C PHE A 224 -7.86 13.50 -1.39
N ILE A 225 -8.97 12.90 -1.82
CA ILE A 225 -9.33 12.86 -3.25
C ILE A 225 -9.46 14.29 -3.82
N VAL A 226 -10.18 15.18 -3.13
CA VAL A 226 -10.36 16.57 -3.55
C VAL A 226 -9.04 17.33 -3.63
N LEU A 227 -8.22 17.27 -2.57
CA LEU A 227 -6.90 17.89 -2.54
C LEU A 227 -5.97 17.33 -3.63
N GLY A 228 -6.07 16.02 -3.91
CA GLY A 228 -5.31 15.35 -4.95
C GLY A 228 -5.65 15.85 -6.34
N VAL A 229 -6.94 15.90 -6.68
CA VAL A 229 -7.42 16.43 -7.96
C VAL A 229 -7.01 17.89 -8.13
N LEU A 230 -7.23 18.72 -7.11
CA LEU A 230 -6.82 20.14 -7.13
C LEU A 230 -5.31 20.29 -7.32
N GLY A 231 -4.51 19.52 -6.58
CA GLY A 231 -3.05 19.55 -6.70
C GLY A 231 -2.55 19.19 -8.10
N ILE A 232 -3.13 18.16 -8.71
CA ILE A 232 -2.79 17.73 -10.08
C ILE A 232 -3.17 18.80 -11.11
N VAL A 233 -4.37 19.37 -11.00
CA VAL A 233 -4.85 20.42 -11.92
C VAL A 233 -3.99 21.67 -11.83
N LEU A 234 -3.64 22.12 -10.62
CA LEU A 234 -2.78 23.29 -10.42
C LEU A 234 -1.37 23.08 -11.02
N GLN A 235 -0.79 21.89 -10.85
CA GLN A 235 0.50 21.56 -11.46
C GLN A 235 0.42 21.54 -12.99
N ALA A 236 -0.68 21.04 -13.57
CA ALA A 236 -0.87 21.04 -15.01
C ALA A 236 -0.98 22.47 -15.57
N ILE A 237 -1.73 23.35 -14.91
CA ILE A 237 -1.85 24.77 -15.28
C ILE A 237 -0.48 25.45 -15.21
N ALA A 238 0.26 25.26 -14.11
CA ALA A 238 1.58 25.86 -13.92
C ALA A 238 2.57 25.46 -15.02
N ARG A 239 2.54 24.20 -15.47
CA ARG A 239 3.35 23.70 -16.59
C ARG A 239 2.91 24.22 -17.96
N ALA A 240 1.64 24.59 -18.12
CA ALA A 240 1.14 25.18 -19.37
C ALA A 240 1.43 26.68 -19.47
N SER A 241 1.70 27.35 -18.34
CA SER A 241 1.98 28.78 -18.25
C SER A 241 3.46 29.16 -18.25
N GLY A 242 4.38 28.20 -18.23
CA GLY A 242 5.84 28.40 -18.26
C GLY A 242 6.47 27.79 -19.49
#